data_AF-A0A101PUA4-F1
#
_entry.id   AF-A0A101PUA4-F1
#
_cell.length_a   1.000
_cell.length_b   1.000
_cell.length_c   1.000
_cell.angle_alpha   90.00
_cell.angle_beta   90.00
_cell.angle_gamma   90.00
#
_symmetry.space_group_name_H-M   'P 1'
#
loop_
_entity.id
_entity.type
_entity.pdbx_description
1 polymer ?
#
loop_
_entity_poly.entity_id
_entity_poly.type
_entity_poly.pdbx_seq_one_letter_code
_entity_poly.pdbx_strand_id
1 'polypeptide(L)' 'MGERERPAFFAAVKHELKSLYGWTDSDFAVTDRGSLMEEFHQVLEEATGRHFGIEKKVSTHAWAYHMARQRMNRRE' A
#
# COMPACT_ATOMS: atom_id res chain seq x y z
N MET A 1 9.73 14.90 16.93
CA MET A 1 10.39 13.93 16.04
C MET A 1 9.30 13.30 15.21
N GLY A 2 9.28 13.44 13.87
CA GLY A 2 8.13 12.93 13.09
C GLY A 2 8.30 12.88 11.58
N GLU A 3 9.28 13.58 11.01
CA GLU A 3 9.53 13.58 9.56
C GLU A 3 10.51 12.51 9.10
N ARG A 4 11.38 11.99 9.97
CA ARG A 4 12.36 10.95 9.60
C ARG A 4 11.81 9.52 9.62
N GLU A 5 10.68 9.31 10.31
CA GLU A 5 10.06 7.97 10.44
C GLU A 5 9.19 7.61 9.23
N ARG A 6 8.54 8.59 8.60
CA ARG A 6 7.70 8.36 7.39
C ARG A 6 8.50 7.84 6.19
N PRO A 7 9.71 8.37 5.87
CA PRO A 7 10.57 7.81 4.83
C PRO A 7 10.96 6.36 5.10
N ALA A 8 11.31 6.04 6.36
CA ALA A 8 11.70 4.69 6.75
C ALA A 8 10.52 3.70 6.64
N PHE A 9 9.33 4.13 7.07
CA PHE A 9 8.12 3.32 6.94
C PHE A 9 7.77 3.03 5.48
N PHE A 10 7.78 4.05 4.62
CA PHE A 10 7.46 3.87 3.21
C PHE A 10 8.52 3.03 2.48
N ALA A 11 9.80 3.16 2.85
CA ALA A 11 10.86 2.30 2.35
C ALA A 11 10.64 0.83 2.75
N ALA A 12 10.20 0.58 3.98
CA ALA A 12 9.85 -0.77 4.45
C ALA A 12 8.63 -1.33 3.69
N VAL A 13 7.59 -0.51 3.45
CA VAL A 13 6.41 -0.92 2.66
C VAL A 13 6.83 -1.29 1.23
N LYS A 14 7.69 -0.48 0.61
CA LYS A 14 8.24 -0.78 -0.72
C LYS A 14 9.02 -2.09 -0.74
N HIS A 15 9.87 -2.33 0.26
CA HIS A 15 10.62 -3.58 0.38
C HIS A 15 9.66 -4.78 0.47
N GLU A 16 8.64 -4.71 1.31
CA GLU A 16 7.62 -5.77 1.44
C GLU A 16 6.85 -5.98 0.13
N LEU A 17 6.53 -4.91 -0.60
CA LEU A 17 5.87 -5.01 -1.92
C LEU A 17 6.73 -5.78 -2.93
N LYS A 18 8.03 -5.52 -2.96
CA LYS A 18 8.97 -6.27 -3.80
C LYS A 18 9.09 -7.73 -3.34
N SER A 19 9.25 -7.95 -2.04
CA SER A 19 9.52 -9.26 -1.43
C SER A 19 8.32 -10.21 -1.50
N LEU A 20 7.13 -9.74 -1.11
CA LEU A 20 5.92 -10.57 -0.98
C LEU A 20 5.13 -10.68 -2.28
N TYR A 21 5.11 -9.62 -3.08
CA TYR A 21 4.23 -9.50 -4.25
C TYR A 21 4.97 -9.30 -5.57
N GLY A 22 6.31 -9.33 -5.55
CA GLY A 22 7.13 -9.25 -6.76
C GLY A 22 7.06 -7.89 -7.47
N TRP A 23 6.74 -6.80 -6.77
CA TRP A 23 6.71 -5.48 -7.40
C TRP A 23 8.09 -5.07 -7.92
N THR A 24 8.10 -4.48 -9.11
CA THR A 24 9.24 -3.87 -9.79
C THR A 24 9.14 -2.36 -9.72
N ASP A 25 10.22 -1.65 -10.06
CA ASP A 25 10.24 -0.19 -10.09
C ASP A 25 9.21 0.41 -11.07
N SER A 26 8.87 -0.30 -12.14
CA SER A 26 7.79 0.05 -13.07
C SER A 26 6.40 -0.04 -12.44
N ASP A 27 6.19 -0.98 -11.51
CA ASP A 27 4.91 -1.12 -10.81
C ASP A 27 4.64 0.04 -9.85
N PHE A 28 5.68 0.73 -9.38
CA PHE A 28 5.54 1.96 -8.59
C PHE A 28 5.31 3.20 -9.46
N ALA A 29 5.55 3.11 -10.77
CA ALA A 29 5.35 4.20 -11.73
C ALA A 29 3.90 4.26 -12.25
N VAL A 30 2.91 3.92 -11.41
CA VAL A 30 1.49 3.95 -11.77
C VAL A 30 1.12 5.34 -12.26
N THR A 31 0.61 5.41 -13.49
CA THR A 31 0.23 6.65 -14.17
C THR A 31 -0.87 7.40 -13.42
N ASP A 32 -1.83 6.66 -12.82
CA ASP A 32 -2.90 7.23 -12.01
C ASP A 32 -2.68 6.99 -10.51
N ARG A 33 -1.71 7.73 -9.95
CA ARG A 33 -1.36 7.63 -8.52
C ARG A 33 -2.51 8.08 -7.61
N GLY A 34 -3.39 8.96 -8.07
CA GLY A 34 -4.56 9.44 -7.31
C GLY A 34 -5.52 8.29 -6.99
N SER A 35 -6.03 7.62 -8.03
CA SER A 35 -6.97 6.51 -7.88
C SER A 35 -6.37 5.35 -7.08
N LEU A 36 -5.06 5.10 -7.23
CA LEU A 36 -4.37 4.07 -6.43
C LEU A 36 -4.42 4.37 -4.93
N MET A 37 -4.23 5.63 -4.54
CA MET A 37 -4.26 6.01 -3.12
C MET A 37 -5.68 5.96 -2.56
N GLU A 38 -6.69 6.30 -3.36
CA GLU A 38 -8.10 6.17 -2.97
C GLU A 38 -8.49 4.71 -2.73
N GLU A 39 -8.19 3.82 -3.69
CA GLU A 39 -8.44 2.38 -3.54
C GLU A 39 -7.61 1.78 -2.38
N PHE A 40 -6.38 2.26 -2.18
CA PHE A 40 -5.55 1.86 -1.03
C PHE A 40 -6.20 2.22 0.31
N HIS A 41 -6.69 3.45 0.47
CA HIS A 41 -7.37 3.85 1.71
C HIS A 41 -8.66 3.07 1.92
N GLN A 42 -9.41 2.80 0.86
CA GLN A 42 -10.63 1.98 0.96
C GLN A 42 -10.31 0.55 1.40
N VAL A 43 -9.33 -0.10 0.78
CA VAL A 43 -8.89 -1.46 1.16
C VAL A 43 -8.39 -1.49 2.60
N LEU A 44 -7.63 -0.46 3.00
CA LEU A 44 -7.11 -0.36 4.36
C LEU A 44 -8.27 -0.21 5.36
N GLU A 45 -9.21 0.70 5.11
CA GLU A 45 -10.38 0.94 5.95
C GLU A 45 -11.26 -0.31 6.08
N GLU A 46 -11.53 -1.01 4.97
CA GLU A 46 -12.28 -2.27 4.96
C GLU A 46 -11.62 -3.34 5.84
N ALA A 47 -10.29 -3.44 5.81
CA ALA A 47 -9.54 -4.45 6.55
C ALA A 47 -9.30 -4.07 8.01
N THR A 48 -9.14 -2.79 8.33
CA THR A 48 -8.73 -2.32 9.66
C THR A 48 -9.88 -1.74 10.49
N GLY A 49 -11.05 -1.48 9.88
CA GLY A 49 -12.22 -0.89 10.56
C GLY A 49 -12.74 -1.69 11.78
N ARG A 50 -12.30 -2.94 11.95
CA ARG A 50 -12.68 -3.79 13.10
C ARG A 50 -11.54 -4.12 14.08
N HIS A 51 -10.29 -3.81 13.73
CA HIS A 51 -9.11 -4.23 14.50
C HIS A 51 -8.13 -3.08 14.75
N PHE A 52 -8.13 -2.56 15.98
CA PHE A 52 -7.23 -1.50 16.42
C PHE A 52 -5.75 -1.87 16.19
N GLY A 53 -5.03 -1.01 15.47
CA GLY A 53 -3.57 -1.07 15.32
C GLY A 53 -3.04 -1.94 14.18
N ILE A 54 -3.90 -2.68 13.44
CA ILE A 54 -3.47 -3.43 12.25
C ILE A 54 -3.04 -2.49 11.12
N GLU A 55 -3.65 -1.29 11.05
CA GLU A 55 -3.25 -0.24 10.12
C GLU A 55 -1.76 0.09 10.25
N LYS A 56 -1.18 0.05 11.46
CA LYS A 56 0.22 0.50 11.66
C LYS A 56 1.28 -0.47 11.17
N LYS A 57 0.91 -1.67 10.72
CA LYS A 57 1.87 -2.68 10.27
C LYS A 57 2.27 -2.44 8.81
N VAL A 58 3.57 -2.55 8.55
CA VAL A 58 4.16 -2.42 7.21
C VAL A 58 3.57 -3.44 6.24
N SER A 59 3.42 -4.70 6.66
CA SER A 59 2.87 -5.76 5.80
C SER A 59 1.38 -5.55 5.49
N THR A 60 0.59 -4.94 6.39
CA THR A 60 -0.80 -4.55 6.11
C THR A 60 -0.84 -3.48 5.03
N HIS A 61 0.02 -2.46 5.13
CA HIS A 61 0.12 -1.42 4.12
C HIS A 61 0.56 -1.99 2.77
N ALA A 62 1.56 -2.85 2.74
CA ALA A 62 2.01 -3.51 1.51
C ALA A 62 0.90 -4.35 0.86
N TRP A 63 0.18 -5.13 1.67
CA TRP A 63 -0.99 -5.87 1.21
C TRP A 63 -2.07 -4.96 0.61
N ALA A 64 -2.41 -3.86 1.30
CA ALA A 64 -3.42 -2.93 0.83
C ALA A 64 -3.02 -2.26 -0.49
N TYR A 65 -1.75 -1.90 -0.66
CA TYR A 65 -1.21 -1.39 -1.94
C TYR A 65 -1.33 -2.41 -3.07
N HIS A 66 -1.01 -3.67 -2.81
CA HIS A 66 -1.13 -4.72 -3.80
C HIS A 66 -2.58 -4.94 -4.22
N MET A 67 -3.50 -5.01 -3.27
CA MET A 67 -4.93 -5.17 -3.51
C MET A 67 -5.54 -3.98 -4.27
N ALA A 68 -5.18 -2.76 -3.90
CA ALA A 68 -5.64 -1.55 -4.59
C ALA A 68 -5.27 -1.58 -6.07
N ARG A 69 -4.01 -1.93 -6.37
CA ARG A 69 -3.55 -2.10 -7.75
C ARG A 69 -4.29 -3.22 -8.49
N GLN A 70 -4.53 -4.37 -7.84
CA GLN A 70 -5.33 -5.44 -8.45
C GLN A 70 -6.78 -5.01 -8.75
N ARG A 71 -7.39 -4.18 -7.89
CA ARG A 71 -8.73 -3.63 -8.10
C ARG A 71 -8.75 -2.68 -9.30
N MET A 72 -7.76 -1.81 -9.43
CA MET A 72 -7.62 -0.93 -10.60
C MET A 72 -7.47 -1.72 -11.89
N ASN A 73 -6.55 -2.68 -11.94
CA ASN A 73 -6.32 -3.53 -13.12
C ASN A 73 -7.54 -4.41 -13.50
N ARG A 74 -8.50 -4.62 -12.59
CA ARG A 74 -9.74 -5.36 -12.86
C ARG A 74 -10.86 -4.45 -13.38
N ARG A 75 -10.76 -3.14 -13.16
CA ARG A 75 -11.75 -2.14 -13.63
C ARG A 75 -11.45 -1.63 -15.05
N GLU A 76 -10.24 -1.86 -15.55
CA GLU A 76 -9.85 -1.68 -16.96
C GLU A 76 -10.15 -2.93 -17.79
#